data_AF-A0A4Q3AX08-F1
#
_entry.id   AF-A0A4Q3AX08-F1
#
_cell.length_a   1.000
_cell.length_b   1.000
_cell.length_c   1.000
_cell.angle_alpha   90.00
_cell.angle_beta   90.00
_cell.angle_gamma   90.00
#
_symmetry.space_group_name_H-M   'P 1'
#
loop_
_entity.id
_entity.type
_entity.pdbx_description
1 polymer ?
#
loop_
_entity_poly.entity_id
_entity_poly.type
_entity_poly.pdbx_seq_one_letter_code
_entity_poly.pdbx_strand_id
1 'polypeptide(L)'
;MIKTIKRFLLFSVFFSVPYFALAWGVLGHRIVGEIADSYLTAKAKAQIKKILGNESIAISSNWGDFIKSDTSYRYLNPWHYINLDKGMTEEQVHEYLERDTVTDVYTKTNFLISELKKKSLPLDKKRFYLRLLIHFIGDIHQPMHTARKDDLGGNKIQLL
;
A
#
# COMPACT_ATOMS: atom_id res chain seq x y z
N MET A 1 -11.48 -27.89 40.00
CA MET A 1 -10.90 -26.56 40.32
C MET A 1 -9.64 -26.26 39.50
N ILE A 2 -8.54 -27.01 39.64
CA ILE A 2 -7.26 -26.73 38.94
C ILE A 2 -7.38 -26.75 37.40
N LYS A 3 -8.14 -27.70 36.82
CA LYS A 3 -8.40 -27.73 35.36
C LYS A 3 -9.17 -26.51 34.87
N THR A 4 -10.11 -26.00 35.66
CA THR A 4 -10.92 -24.81 35.33
C THR A 4 -10.05 -23.55 35.35
N ILE A 5 -9.19 -23.41 36.36
CA ILE A 5 -8.22 -22.31 36.47
C ILE A 5 -7.23 -22.34 35.30
N LYS A 6 -6.70 -23.52 34.93
CA LYS A 6 -5.82 -23.66 33.77
C LYS A 6 -6.50 -23.25 32.46
N ARG A 7 -7.77 -23.63 32.25
CA ARG A 7 -8.55 -23.20 31.07
C ARG A 7 -8.77 -21.69 31.05
N PHE A 8 -9.08 -21.10 32.20
CA PHE A 8 -9.31 -19.66 32.31
C PHE A 8 -8.02 -18.84 32.07
N LEU A 9 -6.88 -19.34 32.56
CA LEU A 9 -5.57 -18.76 32.30
C LEU A 9 -5.19 -18.88 30.82
N LEU A 10 -5.42 -20.03 30.18
CA LEU A 10 -5.17 -20.21 28.74
C LEU A 10 -6.04 -19.28 27.90
N PHE A 11 -7.30 -19.10 28.28
CA PHE A 11 -8.22 -18.16 27.64
C PHE A 11 -7.72 -16.71 27.81
N SER A 12 -7.36 -16.31 29.03
CA SER A 12 -6.86 -14.96 29.30
C SER A 12 -5.58 -14.66 28.51
N VAL A 13 -4.63 -15.60 28.45
CA VAL A 13 -3.39 -15.48 27.67
C VAL A 13 -3.71 -15.26 26.19
N PHE A 14 -4.65 -16.01 25.61
CA PHE A 14 -5.06 -15.89 24.21
C PHE A 14 -5.64 -14.50 23.88
N PHE A 15 -6.38 -13.88 24.81
CA PHE A 15 -6.95 -12.54 24.62
C PHE A 15 -5.97 -11.39 24.94
N SER A 16 -4.85 -11.68 25.62
CA SER A 16 -3.85 -10.68 25.98
C SER A 16 -2.68 -10.56 24.98
N VAL A 17 -2.67 -11.34 23.89
CA VAL A 17 -1.67 -11.14 22.82
C VAL A 17 -2.16 -10.04 21.89
N PRO A 18 -1.49 -8.87 21.82
CA PRO A 18 -1.77 -7.93 20.75
C PRO A 18 -1.36 -8.60 19.43
N TYR A 19 -2.34 -8.91 18.60
CA TYR A 19 -2.09 -9.30 17.22
C TYR A 19 -1.62 -8.05 16.47
N PHE A 20 -0.33 -7.72 16.57
CA PHE A 20 0.27 -6.73 15.69
C PHE A 20 0.18 -7.27 14.26
N ALA A 21 -0.80 -6.77 13.50
CA ALA A 21 -0.86 -6.99 12.07
C ALA A 21 0.24 -6.14 11.41
N LEU A 22 1.47 -6.65 11.38
CA LEU A 22 2.63 -6.03 10.71
C LEU A 22 2.56 -6.15 9.17
N ALA A 23 1.35 -6.16 8.61
CA ALA A 23 1.12 -6.68 7.27
C ALA A 23 1.59 -5.73 6.15
N TRP A 24 1.83 -4.44 6.44
CA TRP A 24 2.05 -3.42 5.40
C TRP A 24 3.07 -2.32 5.76
N GLY A 25 3.76 -2.41 6.90
CA GLY A 25 4.90 -1.52 7.16
C GLY A 25 6.09 -1.85 6.23
N VAL A 26 7.30 -1.42 6.62
CA VAL A 26 8.55 -1.66 5.88
C VAL A 26 8.75 -3.13 5.47
N LEU A 27 8.31 -4.09 6.30
CA LEU A 27 8.38 -5.52 5.99
C LEU A 27 7.27 -5.95 5.02
N GLY A 28 6.04 -5.47 5.20
CA GLY A 28 4.90 -5.84 4.38
C GLY A 28 5.09 -5.47 2.91
N HIS A 29 5.49 -4.22 2.65
CA HIS A 29 5.82 -3.78 1.29
C HIS A 29 6.93 -4.61 0.65
N ARG A 30 7.99 -4.95 1.41
CA ARG A 30 9.07 -5.83 0.92
C ARG A 30 8.55 -7.21 0.54
N ILE A 31 7.68 -7.81 1.36
CA ILE A 31 7.08 -9.11 1.08
C ILE A 31 6.23 -9.03 -0.20
N VAL A 32 5.40 -8.00 -0.34
CA VAL A 32 4.59 -7.77 -1.56
C VAL A 32 5.48 -7.63 -2.79
N GLY A 33 6.56 -6.86 -2.68
CA GLY A 33 7.52 -6.66 -3.77
C GLY A 33 8.29 -7.95 -4.14
N GLU A 34 8.66 -8.77 -3.16
CA GLU A 34 9.33 -10.06 -3.38
C GLU A 34 8.39 -11.07 -4.05
N ILE A 35 7.15 -11.17 -3.56
CA ILE A 35 6.10 -11.96 -4.20
C ILE A 35 5.93 -11.49 -5.64
N ALA A 36 5.74 -10.20 -5.89
CA ALA A 36 5.60 -9.66 -7.24
C ALA A 36 6.76 -10.07 -8.15
N ASP A 37 8.03 -9.97 -7.70
CA ASP A 37 9.19 -10.36 -8.51
C ASP A 37 9.12 -11.84 -8.93
N SER A 38 8.69 -12.74 -8.04
CA SER A 38 8.58 -14.17 -8.35
C SER A 38 7.56 -14.50 -9.47
N TYR A 39 6.54 -13.65 -9.66
CA TYR A 39 5.50 -13.84 -10.68
C TYR A 39 5.78 -13.10 -11.99
N LEU A 40 6.83 -12.29 -12.07
CA LEU A 40 7.13 -11.53 -13.29
C LEU A 40 7.62 -12.42 -14.43
N THR A 41 7.10 -12.16 -15.62
CA THR A 41 7.67 -12.70 -16.86
C THR A 41 9.10 -12.21 -17.07
N ALA A 42 9.93 -12.99 -17.79
CA ALA A 42 11.30 -12.60 -18.13
C ALA A 42 11.37 -11.25 -18.86
N LYS A 43 10.39 -10.96 -19.73
CA LYS A 43 10.28 -9.67 -20.42
C LYS A 43 10.05 -8.52 -19.44
N ALA A 44 9.15 -8.69 -18.46
CA ALA A 44 8.89 -7.67 -17.44
C ALA A 44 10.12 -7.44 -16.56
N LYS A 45 10.77 -8.53 -16.08
CA LYS A 45 12.03 -8.44 -15.30
C LYS A 45 13.11 -7.66 -16.04
N ALA A 46 13.31 -7.93 -17.33
CA ALA A 46 14.30 -7.22 -18.14
C ALA A 46 14.00 -5.72 -18.29
N GLN A 47 12.73 -5.33 -18.42
CA GLN A 47 12.36 -3.90 -18.49
C GLN A 47 12.49 -3.20 -17.14
N ILE A 48 12.09 -3.86 -16.06
CA ILE A 48 12.24 -3.33 -14.70
C ILE A 48 13.73 -3.14 -14.38
N LYS A 49 14.59 -4.11 -14.73
CA LYS A 49 16.05 -3.99 -14.59
C LYS A 49 16.62 -2.77 -15.32
N LYS A 50 16.12 -2.45 -16.53
CA LYS A 50 16.54 -1.25 -17.27
C LYS A 50 16.14 0.05 -16.57
N ILE A 51 15.04 0.06 -15.83
CA ILE A 51 14.52 1.24 -15.13
C ILE A 51 15.19 1.41 -13.76
N LEU A 52 15.19 0.35 -12.95
CA LEU A 52 15.65 0.34 -11.56
C LEU A 52 17.14 0.03 -11.39
N GLY A 53 17.81 -0.50 -12.42
CA GLY A 53 19.21 -0.91 -12.31
C GLY A 53 19.36 -2.07 -11.31
N ASN A 54 20.17 -1.87 -10.26
CA ASN A 54 20.43 -2.92 -9.25
C ASN A 54 19.46 -2.90 -8.06
N GLU A 55 18.55 -1.94 -8.01
CA GLU A 55 17.51 -1.92 -6.99
C GLU A 55 16.47 -3.01 -7.28
N SER A 56 16.20 -3.86 -6.29
CA SER A 56 15.17 -4.89 -6.40
C SER A 56 13.76 -4.30 -6.21
N ILE A 57 12.73 -5.01 -6.65
CA ILE A 57 11.33 -4.63 -6.44
C ILE A 57 11.03 -4.58 -4.95
N ALA A 58 11.50 -5.56 -4.18
CA ALA A 58 11.36 -5.58 -2.73
C ALA A 58 11.96 -4.32 -2.07
N ILE A 59 13.15 -3.86 -2.47
CA ILE A 59 13.73 -2.61 -1.92
C ILE A 59 12.95 -1.38 -2.40
N SER A 60 12.59 -1.34 -3.68
CA SER A 60 11.81 -0.23 -4.27
C SER A 60 10.46 -0.04 -3.61
N SER A 61 9.87 -1.12 -3.08
CA SER A 61 8.54 -1.10 -2.46
C SER A 61 8.41 -0.20 -1.25
N ASN A 62 9.51 0.15 -0.56
CA ASN A 62 9.48 1.06 0.59
C ASN A 62 9.69 2.53 0.23
N TRP A 63 10.00 2.81 -1.05
CA TRP A 63 10.46 4.13 -1.45
C TRP A 63 9.40 5.22 -1.23
N GLY A 64 8.12 4.89 -1.44
CA GLY A 64 7.00 5.83 -1.24
C GLY A 64 6.89 6.36 0.20
N ASP A 65 7.19 5.53 1.19
CA ASP A 65 7.25 5.96 2.59
C ASP A 65 8.56 6.64 2.95
N PHE A 66 9.69 6.16 2.43
CA PHE A 66 10.99 6.76 2.72
C PHE A 66 11.08 8.22 2.27
N ILE A 67 10.49 8.55 1.12
CA ILE A 67 10.54 9.93 0.59
C ILE A 67 9.70 10.92 1.42
N LYS A 68 8.78 10.48 2.28
CA LYS A 68 8.02 11.36 3.18
C LYS A 68 8.92 12.17 4.13
N SER A 69 10.15 11.69 4.37
CA SER A 69 11.16 12.41 5.14
C SER A 69 11.68 13.69 4.46
N ASP A 70 11.58 13.77 3.12
CA ASP A 70 11.90 14.96 2.35
C ASP A 70 10.63 15.81 2.17
N THR A 71 10.64 16.99 2.79
CA THR A 71 9.47 17.88 2.79
C THR A 71 9.05 18.37 1.40
N SER A 72 9.95 18.34 0.40
CA SER A 72 9.62 18.68 -0.99
C SER A 72 8.66 17.69 -1.64
N TYR A 73 8.50 16.49 -1.05
CA TYR A 73 7.62 15.42 -1.53
C TYR A 73 6.32 15.27 -0.74
N ARG A 74 6.00 16.21 0.17
CA ARG A 74 4.74 16.19 0.96
C ARG A 74 3.47 16.11 0.10
N TYR A 75 3.53 16.55 -1.16
CA TYR A 75 2.43 16.44 -2.11
C TYR A 75 2.05 14.98 -2.45
N LEU A 76 2.91 14.00 -2.15
CA LEU A 76 2.65 12.57 -2.33
C LEU A 76 1.82 11.97 -1.19
N ASN A 77 1.74 12.61 -0.02
CA ASN A 77 1.01 12.07 1.13
C ASN A 77 -0.41 11.56 0.82
N PRO A 78 -1.27 12.31 0.11
CA PRO A 78 -2.61 11.81 -0.20
C PRO A 78 -2.63 10.68 -1.22
N TRP A 79 -1.52 10.38 -1.91
CA TRP A 79 -1.44 9.30 -2.90
C TRP A 79 -1.37 7.92 -2.26
N HIS A 80 -1.23 7.81 -0.93
CA HIS A 80 -1.10 6.53 -0.22
C HIS A 80 -2.43 5.87 0.13
N TYR A 81 -3.55 6.58 0.01
CA TYR A 81 -4.85 6.08 0.44
C TYR A 81 -5.98 6.68 -0.40
N ILE A 82 -7.16 6.11 -0.26
CA ILE A 82 -8.44 6.64 -0.71
C ILE A 82 -9.41 6.56 0.47
N ASN A 83 -10.13 7.64 0.73
CA ASN A 83 -11.12 7.69 1.80
C ASN A 83 -12.51 7.57 1.19
N LEU A 84 -13.19 6.46 1.50
CA LEU A 84 -14.54 6.17 1.04
C LEU A 84 -15.57 6.47 2.12
N ASP A 85 -16.82 6.70 1.70
CA ASP A 85 -17.93 6.87 2.64
C ASP A 85 -18.32 5.53 3.27
N LYS A 86 -18.85 5.59 4.50
CA LYS A 86 -19.27 4.39 5.21
C LYS A 86 -20.50 3.77 4.55
N GLY A 87 -20.49 2.44 4.40
CA GLY A 87 -21.68 1.67 4.03
C GLY A 87 -22.00 1.70 2.54
N MET A 88 -21.06 2.15 1.71
CA MET A 88 -21.17 2.01 0.26
C MET A 88 -21.25 0.53 -0.12
N THR A 89 -22.14 0.20 -1.05
CA THR A 89 -22.11 -1.10 -1.75
C THR A 89 -20.94 -1.16 -2.71
N GLU A 90 -20.63 -2.35 -3.22
CA GLU A 90 -19.61 -2.51 -4.26
C GLU A 90 -19.92 -1.63 -5.49
N GLU A 91 -21.17 -1.63 -5.96
CA GLU A 91 -21.60 -0.83 -7.11
C GLU A 91 -21.40 0.67 -6.87
N GLN A 92 -21.73 1.16 -5.67
CA GLN A 92 -21.53 2.56 -5.31
C GLN A 92 -20.04 2.94 -5.28
N VAL A 93 -19.16 2.03 -4.86
CA VAL A 93 -17.71 2.24 -4.92
C VAL A 93 -17.26 2.34 -6.37
N HIS A 94 -17.70 1.44 -7.26
CA HIS A 94 -17.34 1.51 -8.68
C HIS A 94 -17.84 2.82 -9.33
N GLU A 95 -19.10 3.22 -9.09
CA GLU A 95 -19.65 4.48 -9.60
C GLU A 95 -18.88 5.72 -9.11
N TYR A 96 -18.43 5.69 -7.85
CA TYR A 96 -17.57 6.73 -7.29
C TYR A 96 -16.23 6.78 -8.02
N LEU A 97 -15.55 5.64 -8.16
CA LEU A 97 -14.22 5.54 -8.79
C LEU A 97 -14.22 5.96 -10.26
N GLU A 98 -15.30 5.69 -11.00
CA GLU A 98 -15.46 6.11 -12.40
C GLU A 98 -15.49 7.64 -12.58
N ARG A 99 -15.93 8.37 -11.55
CA ARG A 99 -16.06 9.83 -11.56
C ARG A 99 -15.00 10.52 -10.70
N ASP A 100 -14.08 9.75 -10.12
CA ASP A 100 -13.14 10.27 -9.16
C ASP A 100 -12.10 11.18 -9.83
N THR A 101 -11.97 12.38 -9.29
CA THR A 101 -11.01 13.40 -9.71
C THR A 101 -10.12 13.85 -8.56
N VAL A 102 -10.31 13.28 -7.37
CA VAL A 102 -9.52 13.56 -6.19
C VAL A 102 -8.10 13.05 -6.40
N THR A 103 -7.13 13.66 -5.72
CA THR A 103 -5.77 13.13 -5.67
C THR A 103 -5.69 12.11 -4.55
N ASP A 104 -5.71 10.84 -4.92
CA ASP A 104 -5.72 9.67 -4.04
C ASP A 104 -4.95 8.51 -4.70
N VAL A 105 -4.83 7.39 -3.99
CA VAL A 105 -4.11 6.22 -4.47
C VAL A 105 -4.70 5.62 -5.75
N TYR A 106 -6.02 5.69 -5.98
CA TYR A 106 -6.66 5.11 -7.15
C TYR A 106 -6.36 5.95 -8.40
N THR A 107 -6.67 7.25 -8.36
CA THR A 107 -6.45 8.14 -9.51
C THR A 107 -4.97 8.23 -9.86
N LYS A 108 -4.09 8.23 -8.85
CA LYS A 108 -2.64 8.29 -9.05
C LYS A 108 -2.02 6.98 -9.51
N THR A 109 -2.56 5.83 -9.10
CA THR A 109 -2.16 4.54 -9.68
C THR A 109 -2.47 4.50 -11.19
N ASN A 110 -3.67 4.94 -11.59
CA ASN A 110 -4.04 5.02 -13.01
C ASN A 110 -3.16 5.99 -13.80
N PHE A 111 -2.86 7.15 -13.22
CA PHE A 111 -1.89 8.10 -13.79
C PHE A 111 -0.51 7.45 -13.99
N LEU A 112 0.06 6.82 -12.96
CA LEU A 112 1.39 6.20 -13.01
C LEU A 112 1.45 5.09 -14.08
N ILE A 113 0.43 4.24 -14.16
CA ILE A 113 0.31 3.21 -15.20
C ILE A 113 0.30 3.85 -16.59
N SER A 114 -0.47 4.93 -16.78
CA SER A 114 -0.54 5.62 -18.07
C SER A 114 0.80 6.25 -18.48
N GLU A 115 1.51 6.88 -17.55
CA GLU A 115 2.80 7.51 -17.78
C GLU A 115 3.89 6.49 -18.09
N LEU A 116 3.93 5.37 -17.36
CA LEU A 116 4.93 4.30 -17.55
C LEU A 116 4.81 3.60 -18.90
N LYS A 117 3.63 3.64 -19.55
CA LYS A 117 3.43 3.15 -20.92
C LYS A 117 4.03 4.09 -21.98
N LYS A 118 4.30 5.36 -21.66
CA LYS A 118 4.85 6.33 -22.61
C LYS A 118 6.33 6.06 -22.87
N LYS A 119 6.68 5.83 -24.14
CA LYS A 119 8.08 5.62 -24.55
C LYS A 119 8.95 6.84 -24.28
N SER A 120 8.39 8.04 -24.45
CA SER A 120 9.06 9.34 -24.30
C SER A 120 9.34 9.75 -22.85
N LEU A 121 8.80 9.06 -21.84
CA LEU A 121 9.01 9.43 -20.44
C LEU A 121 10.51 9.26 -20.09
N PRO A 122 11.18 10.32 -19.57
CA PRO A 122 12.58 10.26 -19.17
C PRO A 122 12.86 9.15 -18.14
N LEU A 123 14.08 8.61 -18.14
CA LEU A 123 14.44 7.45 -17.33
C LEU A 123 14.36 7.71 -15.82
N ASP A 124 14.77 8.90 -15.38
CA ASP A 124 14.66 9.37 -14.00
C ASP A 124 13.20 9.40 -13.54
N LYS A 125 12.30 9.97 -14.37
CA LYS A 125 10.85 9.96 -14.10
C LYS A 125 10.27 8.55 -14.13
N LYS A 126 10.68 7.69 -15.08
CA LYS A 126 10.27 6.27 -15.11
C LYS A 126 10.64 5.55 -13.81
N ARG A 127 11.86 5.77 -13.31
CA ARG A 127 12.33 5.15 -12.07
C ARG A 127 11.52 5.62 -10.88
N PHE A 128 11.33 6.93 -10.76
CA PHE A 128 10.49 7.52 -9.71
C PHE A 128 9.05 6.97 -9.76
N TYR A 129 8.42 6.97 -10.93
CA TYR A 129 7.05 6.50 -11.10
C TYR A 129 6.90 4.99 -10.88
N LEU A 130 7.89 4.19 -11.28
CA LEU A 130 7.85 2.75 -11.05
C LEU A 130 7.96 2.41 -9.56
N ARG A 131 8.82 3.11 -8.81
CA ARG A 131 8.92 2.97 -7.34
C ARG A 131 7.59 3.30 -6.66
N LEU A 132 6.96 4.41 -7.06
CA LEU A 132 5.64 4.80 -6.56
C LEU A 132 4.57 3.75 -6.90
N LEU A 133 4.54 3.25 -8.14
CA LEU A 133 3.57 2.22 -8.54
C LEU A 133 3.73 0.94 -7.72
N ILE A 134 4.97 0.46 -7.52
CA ILE A 134 5.24 -0.72 -6.70
C ILE A 134 4.72 -0.53 -5.27
N HIS A 135 4.97 0.64 -4.67
CA HIS A 135 4.53 0.96 -3.31
C HIS A 135 2.99 1.06 -3.21
N PHE A 136 2.35 1.84 -4.09
CA PHE A 136 0.92 2.12 -4.02
C PHE A 136 0.02 0.93 -4.34
N ILE A 137 0.48 -0.01 -5.18
CA ILE A 137 -0.22 -1.29 -5.32
C ILE A 137 -0.23 -2.04 -3.98
N GLY A 138 0.83 -1.94 -3.18
CA GLY A 138 0.81 -2.45 -1.82
C GLY A 138 -0.21 -1.71 -0.96
N ASP A 139 -0.16 -0.38 -0.94
CA ASP A 139 -1.06 0.45 -0.14
C ASP A 139 -2.55 0.18 -0.42
N ILE A 140 -2.97 0.07 -1.68
CA ILE A 140 -4.38 -0.21 -2.04
C ILE A 140 -4.89 -1.52 -1.44
N HIS A 141 -4.01 -2.51 -1.23
CA HIS A 141 -4.39 -3.79 -0.65
C HIS A 141 -4.39 -3.78 0.89
N GLN A 142 -3.94 -2.68 1.51
CA GLN A 142 -4.05 -2.45 2.94
C GLN A 142 -5.47 -1.93 3.25
N PRO A 143 -6.34 -2.69 3.94
CA PRO A 143 -7.76 -2.33 4.08
C PRO A 143 -8.02 -0.95 4.69
N MET A 144 -7.17 -0.51 5.61
CA MET A 144 -7.27 0.79 6.26
C MET A 144 -6.79 1.95 5.38
N HIS A 145 -6.09 1.70 4.27
CA HIS A 145 -5.79 2.72 3.25
C HIS A 145 -6.93 2.91 2.24
N THR A 146 -7.95 2.06 2.28
CA THR A 146 -9.17 2.16 1.45
C THR A 146 -10.42 2.30 2.32
N ALA A 147 -10.26 2.89 3.51
CA ALA A 147 -11.27 2.93 4.56
C ALA A 147 -11.91 4.31 4.70
N ARG A 148 -12.50 4.57 5.87
CA ARG A 148 -13.43 5.69 6.06
C ARG A 148 -12.70 7.01 6.23
N LYS A 149 -13.29 8.05 5.66
CA LYS A 149 -12.83 9.43 5.85
C LYS A 149 -12.89 9.89 7.31
N ASP A 150 -13.95 9.54 8.03
CA ASP A 150 -14.25 10.06 9.37
C ASP A 150 -13.16 9.74 10.39
N ASP A 151 -12.64 8.52 10.35
CA ASP A 151 -11.60 7.99 11.24
C ASP A 151 -10.19 8.03 10.64
N LEU A 152 -10.02 8.62 9.44
CA LEU A 152 -8.77 8.67 8.67
C LEU A 152 -8.18 7.27 8.44
N GLY A 153 -9.01 6.33 7.99
CA GLY A 153 -8.58 4.95 7.87
C GLY A 153 -8.20 4.36 9.22
N GLY A 154 -9.02 4.61 10.24
CA GLY A 154 -8.82 4.15 11.62
C GLY A 154 -7.70 4.84 12.41
N ASN A 155 -6.94 5.77 11.84
CA ASN A 155 -5.88 6.49 12.57
C ASN A 155 -6.40 7.33 13.76
N LYS A 156 -7.68 7.69 13.77
CA LYS A 156 -8.32 8.36 14.93
C LYS A 156 -8.84 7.39 16.00
N ILE A 157 -8.79 6.08 15.76
CA ILE A 157 -9.24 5.06 16.72
C ILE A 157 -8.06 4.71 17.62
N GLN A 158 -8.11 5.19 18.86
CA GLN A 158 -7.11 4.81 19.87
C GLN A 158 -7.38 3.39 20.36
N LEU A 159 -6.33 2.57 20.40
CA LEU A 159 -6.34 1.25 21.01
C LEU A 159 -5.72 1.35 22.41
N LEU A 160 -6.04 0.36 23.26
CA LEU A 160 -5.59 0.27 24.66
C LEU A 160 -4.11 -0.14 24.77
#